data_AF-A0A7S4NXX0-F1
#
_entry.id   AF-A0A7S4NXX0-F1
#
_cell.length_a   1.000
_cell.length_b   1.000
_cell.length_c   1.000
_cell.angle_alpha   90.00
_cell.angle_beta   90.00
_cell.angle_gamma   90.00
#
_symmetry.space_group_name_H-M   'P 1'
#
loop_
_entity.id
_entity.type
_entity.pdbx_description
1 polymer ?
#
loop_
_entity_poly.entity_id
_entity_poly.type
_entity_poly.pdbx_seq_one_letter_code
_entity_poly.pdbx_strand_id
1 'polypeptide(L)'
;LFFLLCRILLSFPSSVRFIMANPKCAICDKTVYPLEKFIAGDKAYHKWCFKCAECNITLNLKNFKALDGKIYCFTHTPVDRASTSADSVAVTKATNAPKRVAEGLSQVQKGTGEKPSQDVDMRTQKA
;
A
#
# COMPACT_ATOMS: atom_id res chain seq x y z
N LEU A 1 -48.98 38.25 12.98
CA LEU A 1 -47.51 38.05 13.06
C LEU A 1 -47.07 36.59 13.27
N PHE A 2 -47.88 35.70 13.87
CA PHE A 2 -47.47 34.30 14.11
C PHE A 2 -47.54 33.37 12.88
N PHE A 3 -48.43 33.65 11.91
CA PHE A 3 -48.60 32.82 10.70
C PHE A 3 -47.62 33.15 9.55
N LEU A 4 -46.90 34.28 9.60
CA LEU A 4 -46.01 34.71 8.53
C LEU A 4 -44.56 34.20 8.69
N LEU A 5 -44.15 33.80 9.89
CA LEU A 5 -42.81 33.29 10.16
C LEU A 5 -42.66 31.79 9.82
N CYS A 6 -43.76 31.05 9.69
CA CYS A 6 -43.75 29.63 9.31
C CYS A 6 -43.67 29.39 7.78
N ARG A 7 -43.69 30.48 6.98
CA ARG A 7 -43.52 30.40 5.51
C ARG A 7 -42.09 30.63 5.03
N ILE A 8 -41.18 31.11 5.89
CA ILE A 8 -39.78 31.37 5.52
C ILE A 8 -38.89 30.13 5.76
N LEU A 9 -39.29 29.20 6.64
CA LEU A 9 -38.58 27.93 6.84
C LEU A 9 -38.96 26.82 5.84
N LEU A 10 -39.97 27.06 5.00
CA LEU A 10 -40.43 26.13 3.95
C LEU A 10 -39.91 26.50 2.55
N SER A 11 -38.94 27.42 2.45
CA SER A 11 -38.15 27.65 1.23
C SER A 11 -36.81 26.90 1.25
N PHE A 12 -36.74 25.77 1.99
CA PHE A 12 -35.64 24.82 1.84
C PHE A 12 -35.88 24.01 0.55
N PRO A 13 -34.95 24.03 -0.41
CA PRO A 13 -35.18 23.51 -1.74
C PRO A 13 -35.54 22.02 -1.69
N SER A 14 -36.73 21.71 -2.17
CA SER A 14 -37.34 20.38 -2.29
C SER A 14 -36.63 19.44 -3.28
N SER A 15 -35.33 19.62 -3.51
CA SER A 15 -34.62 19.00 -4.63
C SER A 15 -33.26 18.42 -4.26
N VAL A 16 -33.00 18.12 -2.98
CA VAL A 16 -31.89 17.23 -2.62
C VAL A 16 -32.26 15.80 -3.00
N ARG A 17 -32.16 15.50 -4.30
CA ARG A 17 -32.09 14.14 -4.81
C ARG A 17 -30.82 13.53 -4.27
N PHE A 18 -30.92 12.86 -3.12
CA PHE A 18 -29.92 11.89 -2.70
C PHE A 18 -29.97 10.73 -3.68
N ILE A 19 -29.29 10.87 -4.82
CA ILE A 19 -29.09 9.77 -5.74
C ILE A 19 -28.27 8.74 -4.98
N MET A 20 -28.92 7.67 -4.56
CA MET A 20 -28.29 6.49 -3.97
C MET A 20 -27.57 5.69 -5.08
N ALA A 21 -26.70 6.37 -5.83
CA ALA A 21 -25.89 5.77 -6.87
C ALA A 21 -24.89 4.85 -6.19
N ASN A 22 -24.97 3.55 -6.49
CA ASN A 22 -23.93 2.63 -6.06
C ASN A 22 -22.62 3.04 -6.76
N PRO A 23 -21.55 3.29 -5.99
CA PRO A 23 -20.29 3.72 -6.57
C PRO A 23 -19.76 2.62 -7.49
N LYS A 24 -19.28 3.01 -8.67
CA LYS A 24 -18.68 2.09 -9.64
C LYS A 24 -17.17 2.05 -9.45
N CYS A 25 -16.58 0.88 -9.70
CA CYS A 25 -15.15 0.68 -9.61
C CYS A 25 -14.45 1.39 -10.76
N ALA A 26 -13.50 2.28 -10.48
CA ALA A 26 -12.79 3.01 -11.54
C ALA A 26 -11.82 2.14 -12.39
N ILE A 27 -11.67 0.85 -12.07
CA ILE A 27 -10.79 -0.09 -12.79
C ILE A 27 -11.59 -1.08 -13.64
N CYS A 28 -12.74 -1.53 -13.14
CA CYS A 28 -13.49 -2.63 -13.75
C CYS A 28 -14.95 -2.29 -14.05
N ASP A 29 -15.35 -1.04 -13.81
CA ASP A 29 -16.64 -0.39 -14.06
C ASP A 29 -17.88 -1.08 -13.46
N LYS A 30 -17.67 -2.12 -12.66
CA LYS A 30 -18.71 -2.82 -11.92
C LYS A 30 -19.09 -2.05 -10.66
N THR A 31 -20.35 -2.21 -10.24
CA THR A 31 -20.84 -1.69 -8.96
C THR A 31 -20.04 -2.27 -7.80
N VAL A 32 -19.60 -1.39 -6.91
CA VAL A 32 -18.82 -1.75 -5.73
C VAL A 32 -19.79 -1.83 -4.56
N TYR A 33 -20.07 -3.05 -4.12
CA TYR A 33 -20.90 -3.26 -2.94
C TYR A 33 -20.16 -2.80 -1.67
N PRO A 34 -20.89 -2.35 -0.63
CA PRO A 34 -20.29 -1.86 0.62
C PRO A 34 -19.28 -2.83 1.26
N LEU A 35 -19.49 -4.14 1.10
CA LEU A 35 -18.60 -5.18 1.63
C LEU A 35 -17.21 -5.18 0.98
N GLU A 36 -17.14 -4.91 -0.32
CA GLU A 36 -15.88 -4.87 -1.08
C GLU A 36 -15.39 -3.44 -1.33
N LYS A 37 -16.10 -2.46 -0.79
CA LYS A 37 -15.88 -1.04 -1.02
C LYS A 37 -14.56 -0.59 -0.45
N PHE A 38 -13.69 -0.16 -1.35
CA PHE A 38 -12.41 0.42 -1.03
C PHE A 38 -12.36 1.84 -1.61
N ILE A 39 -12.26 2.85 -0.74
CA ILE A 39 -12.22 4.25 -1.15
C ILE A 39 -10.76 4.71 -1.15
N ALA A 40 -10.30 5.26 -2.26
CA ALA A 40 -8.98 5.88 -2.37
C ALA A 40 -9.15 7.25 -3.04
N GLY A 41 -8.87 8.32 -2.28
CA GLY A 41 -9.24 9.68 -2.68
C GLY A 41 -10.76 9.78 -2.88
N ASP A 42 -11.16 10.25 -4.05
CA ASP A 42 -12.58 10.44 -4.41
C ASP A 42 -13.19 9.29 -5.23
N LYS A 43 -12.43 8.21 -5.45
CA LYS A 43 -12.85 7.08 -6.28
C LYS A 43 -13.06 5.81 -5.44
N ALA A 44 -14.04 5.01 -5.85
CA ALA A 44 -14.30 3.71 -5.26
C ALA A 44 -13.69 2.59 -6.12
N TYR A 45 -13.20 1.57 -5.44
CA TYR A 45 -12.55 0.40 -6.02
C TYR A 45 -13.02 -0.85 -5.26
N HIS A 46 -12.87 -2.02 -5.88
CA HIS A 46 -12.91 -3.28 -5.13
C HIS A 46 -11.57 -3.50 -4.43
N LYS A 47 -11.60 -4.14 -3.26
CA LYS A 47 -10.38 -4.58 -2.53
C LYS A 47 -9.40 -5.37 -3.41
N TRP A 48 -9.92 -6.18 -4.35
CA TRP A 48 -9.13 -6.93 -5.31
C TRP A 48 -8.74 -6.15 -6.57
N CYS A 49 -9.45 -5.07 -6.90
CA CYS A 49 -9.11 -4.25 -8.06
C CYS A 49 -7.97 -3.28 -7.76
N PHE A 50 -7.74 -2.94 -6.49
CA PHE A 50 -6.72 -1.98 -6.07
C PHE A 50 -5.29 -2.55 -6.18
N LYS A 51 -4.78 -2.64 -7.40
CA LYS A 51 -3.49 -3.26 -7.74
C LYS A 51 -2.58 -2.27 -8.46
N CYS A 52 -1.27 -2.45 -8.26
CA CYS A 52 -0.25 -1.69 -8.99
C CYS A 52 -0.30 -2.00 -10.49
N ALA A 53 -0.22 -0.99 -11.35
CA ALA A 53 -0.22 -1.19 -12.80
C ALA A 53 1.03 -1.95 -13.32
N GLU A 54 2.17 -1.82 -12.64
CA GLU A 54 3.44 -2.46 -13.03
C GLU A 54 3.57 -3.87 -12.46
N CYS A 55 3.44 -4.02 -11.14
CA CYS A 55 3.70 -5.29 -10.47
C CYS A 55 2.45 -6.13 -10.19
N ASN A 56 1.24 -5.63 -10.49
CA ASN A 56 -0.05 -6.30 -10.24
C ASN A 56 -0.28 -6.75 -8.78
N ILE A 57 0.49 -6.21 -7.83
CA ILE A 57 0.33 -6.50 -6.40
C ILE A 57 -0.80 -5.64 -5.84
N THR A 58 -1.66 -6.23 -5.00
CA THR A 58 -2.70 -5.52 -4.27
C THR A 58 -2.08 -4.55 -3.27
N LEU A 59 -2.45 -3.28 -3.38
CA LEU A 59 -1.93 -2.21 -2.52
C LEU A 59 -2.90 -1.95 -1.36
N ASN A 60 -2.43 -1.23 -0.35
CA ASN A 60 -3.25 -0.78 0.77
C ASN A 60 -3.32 0.75 0.77
N LEU A 61 -4.30 1.34 1.48
CA LEU A 61 -4.41 2.80 1.64
C LEU A 61 -3.14 3.44 2.21
N LYS A 62 -2.35 2.66 2.96
CA LYS A 62 -1.11 3.14 3.58
C LYS A 62 0.06 3.27 2.59
N ASN A 63 0.02 2.55 1.46
CA ASN A 63 1.17 2.41 0.56
C ASN A 63 0.79 2.44 -0.92
N PHE A 64 0.16 3.53 -1.38
CA PHE A 64 -0.15 3.71 -2.80
C PHE A 64 0.09 5.15 -3.25
N LYS A 65 0.32 5.33 -4.54
CA LYS A 65 0.26 6.63 -5.22
C LYS A 65 -0.62 6.52 -6.45
N ALA A 66 -1.50 7.50 -6.64
CA ALA A 66 -2.29 7.63 -7.85
C ALA A 66 -1.63 8.65 -8.79
N LEU A 67 -1.28 8.23 -10.00
CA LEU A 67 -0.64 9.05 -11.04
C LEU A 67 -1.39 8.79 -12.36
N ASP A 68 -1.82 9.86 -13.04
CA ASP A 68 -2.56 9.79 -14.32
C ASP A 68 -3.77 8.84 -14.31
N GLY A 69 -4.45 8.73 -13.18
CA GLY A 69 -5.60 7.83 -13.00
C GLY A 69 -5.22 6.35 -12.83
N LYS A 70 -3.93 6.00 -12.80
CA LYS A 70 -3.40 4.67 -12.49
C LYS A 70 -2.83 4.63 -11.08
N ILE A 71 -2.75 3.42 -10.51
CA ILE A 71 -2.32 3.19 -9.13
C ILE A 71 -0.95 2.50 -9.16
N TYR A 72 0.00 3.04 -8.41
CA TYR A 72 1.36 2.55 -8.31
C TYR A 72 1.76 2.31 -6.86
N CYS A 73 2.68 1.37 -6.66
CA CYS A 73 3.35 1.17 -5.38
C CYS A 73 4.49 2.17 -5.21
N PHE A 74 4.99 2.39 -3.98
CA PHE A 74 6.09 3.32 -3.72
C PHE A 74 7.36 3.06 -4.54
N THR A 75 7.61 1.82 -4.93
CA THR A 75 8.80 1.43 -5.73
C THR A 75 8.63 1.66 -7.23
N HIS A 76 7.40 1.62 -7.74
CA HIS A 76 7.09 1.69 -9.17
C HIS A 76 6.46 3.01 -9.60
N THR A 77 6.45 4.03 -8.74
CA THR A 77 5.94 5.35 -9.12
C THR A 77 6.88 6.00 -10.13
N PRO A 78 6.41 6.35 -11.35
CA PRO A 78 7.20 7.19 -12.24
C PRO A 78 7.39 8.54 -11.56
N VAL A 79 8.64 8.87 -11.24
CA VAL A 79 9.00 10.14 -10.60
C VAL A 79 9.56 11.03 -11.69
N ASP A 80 8.71 11.88 -12.25
CA ASP A 80 9.19 12.99 -13.05
C ASP A 80 9.91 13.94 -12.10
N ARG A 81 11.24 14.02 -12.21
CA ARG A 81 12.14 14.79 -11.34
C ARG A 81 11.89 16.33 -11.36
N ALA A 82 10.76 16.80 -11.88
CA ALA A 82 10.53 18.18 -12.28
C ALA A 82 9.63 19.03 -11.35
N SER A 83 9.12 18.51 -10.23
CA SER A 83 8.28 19.30 -9.29
C SER A 83 8.88 19.59 -7.91
N THR A 84 10.14 19.23 -7.66
CA THR A 84 10.90 19.83 -6.55
C THR A 84 11.55 21.12 -7.06
N SER A 85 10.82 22.23 -7.05
CA SER A 85 11.42 23.56 -7.19
C SER A 85 12.44 23.78 -6.05
N ALA A 86 13.63 24.25 -6.42
CA ALA A 86 14.75 24.65 -5.57
C ALA A 86 14.31 25.62 -4.44
N ASP A 87 14.94 25.75 -3.27
CA ASP A 87 16.37 25.87 -2.92
C ASP A 87 16.57 25.36 -1.47
N SER A 88 17.54 24.51 -1.16
CA SER A 88 18.84 24.95 -0.67
C SER A 88 19.85 23.81 -0.74
N VAL A 89 20.81 23.96 -1.63
CA VAL A 89 21.99 23.10 -1.73
C VAL A 89 22.92 23.46 -0.56
N ALA A 90 22.96 22.61 0.47
CA ALA A 90 24.06 22.53 1.40
C ALA A 90 24.54 21.08 1.47
N VAL A 91 25.78 20.89 1.04
CA VAL A 91 26.51 19.63 1.04
C VAL A 91 26.67 19.11 2.46
N THR A 92 26.13 17.92 2.76
CA THR A 92 26.68 17.01 3.77
C THR A 92 26.61 15.57 3.26
N LYS A 93 27.53 15.22 2.35
CA LYS A 93 27.95 13.84 2.15
C LYS A 93 29.13 13.58 3.11
N ALA A 94 28.89 12.87 4.21
CA ALA A 94 29.83 12.03 4.96
C ALA A 94 29.34 11.88 6.41
N THR A 95 29.00 10.66 6.82
CA THR A 95 29.29 9.99 8.12
C THR A 95 28.27 8.88 8.39
N ASN A 96 28.40 7.75 7.70
CA ASN A 96 28.26 6.42 8.33
C ASN A 96 28.66 5.34 7.31
N ALA A 97 29.94 5.34 6.96
CA ALA A 97 30.59 4.17 6.38
C ALA A 97 31.29 3.45 7.55
N PRO A 98 30.80 2.29 8.02
CA PRO A 98 31.61 1.45 8.89
C PRO A 98 32.77 0.88 8.05
N LYS A 99 33.97 1.32 8.45
CA LYS A 99 35.31 1.01 7.94
C LYS A 99 35.52 -0.51 7.73
N ARG A 100 35.77 -0.94 6.49
CA ARG A 100 36.45 -2.22 6.21
C ARG A 100 37.93 -1.94 5.96
N VAL A 101 38.80 -2.47 6.82
CA VAL A 101 40.17 -3.01 6.60
C VAL A 101 40.72 -3.38 8.00
N ALA A 102 41.51 -4.43 8.23
CA ALA A 102 42.44 -5.15 7.37
C ALA A 102 42.58 -6.63 7.79
N GLU A 103 43.31 -7.38 6.97
CA GLU A 103 43.66 -8.81 7.04
C GLU A 103 44.40 -9.25 8.32
N GLY A 104 44.22 -10.54 8.67
CA GLY A 104 45.35 -11.41 9.02
C GLY A 104 45.42 -12.00 10.44
N LEU A 105 45.45 -13.34 10.47
CA LEU A 105 46.12 -14.25 11.43
C LEU A 105 45.37 -14.76 12.69
N SER A 106 45.02 -16.06 12.63
CA SER A 106 45.17 -17.15 13.65
C SER A 106 44.71 -16.88 15.10
N GLN A 107 43.89 -17.70 15.78
CA GLN A 107 43.96 -19.17 15.99
C GLN A 107 42.72 -19.63 16.83
N VAL A 108 42.16 -20.82 16.50
CA VAL A 108 41.87 -22.02 17.37
C VAL A 108 41.15 -21.78 18.73
N GLN A 109 39.99 -22.38 19.07
CA GLN A 109 39.74 -23.75 19.62
C GLN A 109 38.21 -24.05 19.62
N LYS A 110 37.73 -25.19 19.09
CA LYS A 110 37.43 -26.51 19.71
C LYS A 110 36.32 -26.54 20.79
N GLY A 111 35.26 -27.34 20.55
CA GLY A 111 34.29 -27.79 21.57
C GLY A 111 32.91 -28.11 20.97
N THR A 112 32.65 -29.33 20.48
CA THR A 112 31.87 -30.43 21.13
C THR A 112 30.37 -30.14 21.27
N GLY A 113 29.50 -31.02 20.75
CA GLY A 113 28.10 -31.13 21.21
C GLY A 113 27.03 -31.37 20.15
N GLU A 114 26.96 -32.61 19.66
CA GLU A 114 25.74 -33.41 19.43
C GLU A 114 24.60 -32.85 18.53
N LYS A 115 24.44 -33.47 17.36
CA LYS A 115 23.20 -33.42 16.57
C LYS A 115 22.27 -34.54 17.03
N PRO A 116 21.03 -34.28 17.48
CA PRO A 116 20.01 -35.31 17.57
C PRO A 116 19.54 -35.68 16.16
N SER A 117 19.85 -36.93 15.79
CA SER A 117 19.34 -37.70 14.68
C SER A 117 17.82 -37.83 14.73
N GLN A 118 17.14 -37.67 13.59
CA GLN A 118 16.08 -38.59 13.13
C GLN A 118 16.06 -38.56 11.60
N ASP A 119 16.88 -39.41 11.01
CA ASP A 119 16.60 -40.02 9.71
C ASP A 119 15.32 -40.85 9.83
N VAL A 120 14.42 -40.69 8.86
CA VAL A 120 13.24 -41.55 8.70
C VAL A 120 13.46 -42.30 7.40
N ASP A 121 14.22 -43.39 7.49
CA ASP A 121 14.45 -44.27 6.36
C ASP A 121 13.63 -45.55 6.48
N MET A 122 13.05 -45.87 5.33
CA MET A 122 12.03 -46.87 5.08
C MET A 122 12.68 -48.27 4.91
N ARG A 123 11.93 -49.31 5.30
CA ARG A 123 11.92 -50.67 4.71
C ARG A 123 12.97 -51.68 5.24
N THR A 124 12.49 -52.80 5.80
CA THR A 124 12.52 -54.14 5.16
C THR A 124 11.97 -55.22 6.09
N GLN A 125 11.23 -56.14 5.47
CA GLN A 125 10.59 -57.37 5.98
C GLN A 125 11.59 -58.36 6.58
N LYS A 126 11.17 -59.23 7.52
CA LYS A 126 11.36 -60.71 7.52
C LYS A 126 10.99 -61.36 8.87
N ALA A 127 10.02 -62.26 8.87
CA ALA A 127 10.04 -63.60 9.47
C ALA A 127 8.66 -64.24 9.28
#